data_AF-A0AAJ2YYJ6-F1
#
_entry.id   AF-A0AAJ2YYJ6-F1
#
_cell.length_a   1.000
_cell.length_b   1.000
_cell.length_c   1.000
_cell.angle_alpha   90.00
_cell.angle_beta   90.00
_cell.angle_gamma   90.00
#
_symmetry.space_group_name_H-M   'P 1'
#
loop_
_entity.id
_entity.type
_entity.pdbx_description
1 polymer ?
#
loop_
_entity_poly.entity_id
_entity_poly.type
_entity_poly.pdbx_seq_one_letter_code
_entity_poly.pdbx_strand_id
1 'polypeptide(L)' 'MALVGTKAWAKQQLRENGIRLIARDKGMIRLQNSKTRSLYRELELRGLLTK' A
#
# COMPACT_ATOMS: atom_id res chain seq x y z
N MET A 1 -17.47 -1.30 9.85
CA MET A 1 -17.08 -0.05 9.17
C MET A 1 -15.99 -0.37 8.16
N ALA A 2 -16.25 -0.18 6.87
CA ALA A 2 -15.25 -0.44 5.84
C ALA A 2 -14.13 0.61 5.97
N LEU A 3 -12.93 0.19 6.39
CA LEU A 3 -11.76 1.04 6.60
C LEU A 3 -11.16 1.58 5.27
N VAL A 4 -11.91 1.51 4.18
CA VAL A 4 -11.50 1.92 2.83
C VAL A 4 -11.12 3.40 2.86
N GLY A 5 -9.95 3.74 2.32
CA GLY A 5 -9.43 5.11 2.36
C GLY A 5 -8.46 5.42 3.52
N THR A 6 -8.29 4.51 4.48
CA THR A 6 -7.30 4.70 5.58
C THR A 6 -5.90 4.17 5.22
N LYS A 7 -4.87 4.66 5.92
CA LYS A 7 -3.50 4.10 5.82
C LYS A 7 -3.42 2.65 6.29
N ALA A 8 -4.22 2.29 7.30
CA ALA A 8 -4.28 0.94 7.84
C ALA A 8 -4.82 -0.04 6.78
N TRP A 9 -5.92 0.32 6.12
CA TRP A 9 -6.47 -0.44 5.00
C TRP A 9 -5.49 -0.63 3.86
N ALA A 10 -4.77 0.43 3.44
CA ALA A 10 -3.82 0.30 2.34
C ALA A 10 -2.65 -0.66 2.68
N LYS A 11 -2.18 -0.63 3.93
CA LYS A 11 -1.19 -1.61 4.41
C LYS A 11 -1.75 -3.02 4.45
N GLN A 12 -3.00 -3.18 4.88
CA GLN A 12 -3.67 -4.47 4.95
C GLN A 12 -3.85 -5.07 3.56
N GLN A 13 -4.37 -4.30 2.59
CA GLN A 13 -4.52 -4.75 1.21
C GLN A 13 -3.19 -5.20 0.58
N LEU A 14 -2.12 -4.42 0.78
CA LEU A 14 -0.81 -4.82 0.29
C LEU A 14 -0.31 -6.11 0.98
N ARG A 15 -0.53 -6.27 2.29
CA ARG A 15 -0.13 -7.49 3.03
C ARG A 15 -0.94 -8.73 2.63
N GLU A 16 -2.24 -8.59 2.40
CA GLU A 16 -3.12 -9.66 1.92
C GLU A 16 -2.65 -10.18 0.57
N ASN A 17 -2.07 -9.31 -0.25
CA ASN A 17 -1.45 -9.65 -1.54
C ASN A 17 0.04 -10.07 -1.42
N GLY A 18 0.51 -10.40 -0.21
CA GLY A 18 1.87 -10.90 0.03
C GLY A 18 2.98 -9.84 -0.01
N ILE A 19 2.63 -8.56 -0.13
CA ILE A 19 3.60 -7.47 -0.26
C ILE A 19 4.05 -7.03 1.12
N ARG A 20 5.37 -6.96 1.35
CA ARG A 20 5.97 -6.50 2.61
C ARG A 20 6.81 -5.23 2.43
N LEU A 21 7.27 -4.99 1.21
CA LEU A 21 8.11 -3.89 0.78
C LEU A 21 7.49 -3.23 -0.45
N ILE A 22 7.58 -1.91 -0.56
CA ILE A 22 7.16 -1.16 -1.74
C ILE A 22 8.35 -0.41 -2.32
N ALA A 23 8.34 -0.21 -3.64
CA ALA A 23 9.38 0.55 -4.32
C ALA A 23 9.18 2.05 -4.09
N ARG A 24 10.28 2.75 -3.85
CA ARG A 24 10.36 4.21 -3.81
C ARG A 24 11.52 4.65 -4.72
N ASP A 25 11.54 5.94 -5.08
CA ASP A 25 12.51 6.54 -6.00
C ASP A 25 13.99 6.19 -5.71
N LYS A 26 14.34 5.85 -4.47
CA LYS A 26 15.72 5.50 -4.06
C LYS A 26 15.87 4.08 -3.49
N GLY A 27 14.87 3.21 -3.61
CA GLY A 27 14.94 1.82 -3.13
C GLY A 27 13.67 1.29 -2.49
N MET A 28 13.75 0.10 -1.87
CA MET A 28 12.61 -0.54 -1.23
C MET A 28 12.41 -0.08 0.22
N ILE A 29 11.16 0.12 0.62
CA ILE A 29 10.78 0.51 1.98
C ILE A 29 9.68 -0.40 2.54
N ARG A 30 9.75 -0.72 3.83
CA ARG A 30 8.70 -1.49 4.52
C ARG A 30 7.38 -0.75 4.54
N LEU A 31 6.27 -1.50 4.40
CA LEU A 31 4.90 -0.95 4.47
C LEU A 31 4.65 -0.12 5.73
N GLN A 32 5.22 -0.53 6.87
CA GLN A 32 5.06 0.16 8.14
C GLN A 32 5.64 1.59 8.13
N ASN A 33 6.75 1.79 7.42
CA ASN A 33 7.47 3.07 7.31
C ASN A 33 7.01 3.89 6.08
N SER A 34 6.11 3.33 5.28
CA SER A 34 5.64 3.95 4.06
C SER A 34 4.61 5.05 4.34
N LYS A 35 4.64 6.12 3.55
CA LYS A 35 3.61 7.17 3.59
C LYS A 35 2.34 6.66 2.92
N THR A 36 1.18 7.18 3.34
CA THR A 36 -0.13 6.81 2.78
C THR A 36 -0.14 6.93 1.26
N ARG A 37 0.28 8.08 0.70
CA ARG A 37 0.37 8.29 -0.75
C ARG A 37 1.17 7.21 -1.50
N SER A 38 2.27 6.74 -0.93
CA SER A 38 3.09 5.68 -1.55
C SER A 38 2.39 4.33 -1.52
N LEU A 39 1.66 4.02 -0.44
CA LEU A 39 0.86 2.79 -0.35
C LEU A 39 -0.27 2.78 -1.39
N TYR A 40 -0.98 3.90 -1.54
CA TYR A 40 -2.04 4.04 -2.55
C TYR A 40 -1.52 4.02 -3.98
N ARG A 41 -0.37 4.66 -4.25
CA ARG A 41 0.31 4.54 -5.54
C ARG A 41 0.68 3.10 -5.86
N GLU A 42 1.20 2.35 -4.89
CA GLU A 42 1.53 0.93 -5.09
C GLU A 42 0.28 0.09 -5.34
N LEU A 43 -0.82 0.36 -4.63
CA LEU A 43 -2.11 -0.30 -4.88
C LEU A 43 -2.62 -0.02 -6.30
N GLU A 44 -2.55 1.23 -6.74
CA GLU A 44 -2.93 1.64 -8.10
C GLU A 44 -2.05 0.97 -9.16
N LEU A 45 -0.73 0.99 -8.99
CA LEU A 45 0.23 0.33 -9.90
C LEU A 45 -0.01 -1.18 -10.02
N ARG A 46 -0.54 -1.81 -8.97
CA ARG A 46 -0.83 -3.25 -8.94
C ARG A 46 -2.29 -3.59 -9.27
N GLY A 47 -3.13 -2.59 -9.56
CA GLY A 47 -4.56 -2.80 -9.81
C GLY A 47 -5.34 -3.30 -8.59
N LEU A 48 -4.81 -3.10 -7.38
CA LEU A 48 -5.42 -3.49 -6.10
C LEU A 48 -6.30 -2.37 -5.51
N LEU A 49 -6.40 -1.24 -6.20
CA LEU A 49 -7.31 -0.16 -5.86
C LEU A 49 -8.69 -0.49 -6.42
N THR A 50 -9.56 -1.10 -5.62
CA THR A 50 -10.93 -1.41 -6.02
C THR A 50 -11.69 -0.12 -6.33
N LYS A 51 -12.31 -0.05 -7.51
CA LYS A 51 -13.23 1.02 -7.93
C LYS A 51 -14.54 0.97 -7.15
#